data_AF-A0A9D4FH64-F1
#
_entry.id   AF-A0A9D4FH64-F1
#
_cell.length_a   1.000
_cell.length_b   1.000
_cell.length_c   1.000
_cell.angle_alpha   90.00
_cell.angle_beta   90.00
_cell.angle_gamma   90.00
#
_symmetry.space_group_name_H-M   'P 1'
#
loop_
_entity.id
_entity.type
_entity.pdbx_description
1 polymer ?
#
loop_
_entity_poly.entity_id
_entity_poly.type
_entity_poly.pdbx_seq_one_letter_code
_entity_poly.pdbx_strand_id
1 'polypeptide(L)'
;MHEHLPQHVAMETGSTSDPAPIAFTIVPITDVISSDYFLKALDKLLAQQICRGEIFTRGKDVITRVASDMLETYSEYKLQTTQYSNARTDFTLQVPVTWPTGTYGMMKTSSGCPTGGAAWQSGWRYQDTEDQSPSNQYTAGIEGYLAGSFANNNLRTEFCMKTQAHFTDFDVNWPSGTYCILKQGSCPPGFQIGYLYWDDDDDSNKNGAGGTLPDGSYTENTGIYYCCRNDGSPYSSITLPTDRPFVLVRYGDTCQAVHGMHVRELFLRWDDEDTNNQDSGWGIRPFDDGGGNNHALRFCYYYSY
;
A
#
# COMPACT_ATOMS: atom_id res chain seq x y z
N MET A 1 37.11 -29.69 5.51
CA MET A 1 35.84 -29.99 4.82
C MET A 1 34.78 -29.07 5.42
N HIS A 2 34.52 -27.94 4.79
CA HIS A 2 33.31 -27.17 5.02
C HIS A 2 32.60 -27.13 3.67
N GLU A 3 31.58 -27.96 3.51
CA GLU A 3 30.63 -27.83 2.40
C GLU A 3 29.92 -26.50 2.58
N HIS A 4 30.25 -25.52 1.73
CA HIS A 4 29.32 -24.44 1.44
C HIS A 4 28.22 -25.01 0.56
N LEU A 5 27.08 -25.32 1.18
CA LEU A 5 25.83 -25.51 0.46
C LEU A 5 25.58 -24.25 -0.39
N PRO A 6 25.30 -24.39 -1.70
CA PRO A 6 25.00 -23.23 -2.54
C PRO A 6 23.74 -22.53 -1.99
N GLN A 7 23.85 -21.23 -1.73
CA GLN A 7 22.71 -20.41 -1.33
C GLN A 7 21.59 -20.58 -2.36
N HIS A 8 20.43 -21.01 -1.88
CA HIS A 8 19.26 -21.22 -2.70
C HIS A 8 18.83 -19.91 -3.35
N VAL A 9 18.67 -19.91 -4.68
CA VAL A 9 17.98 -18.84 -5.39
C VAL A 9 16.49 -19.00 -5.06
N ALA A 10 16.01 -18.20 -4.11
CA ALA A 10 14.59 -18.05 -3.84
C ALA A 10 14.09 -16.83 -4.63
N MET A 11 13.17 -17.05 -5.56
CA MET A 11 12.35 -16.00 -6.15
C MET A 11 10.97 -16.14 -5.51
N GLU A 12 10.68 -15.29 -4.53
CA GLU A 12 9.33 -15.19 -3.98
C GLU A 12 8.57 -14.15 -4.78
N THR A 13 7.65 -14.62 -5.62
CA THR A 13 6.67 -13.76 -6.27
C THR A 13 5.35 -13.91 -5.55
N GLY A 14 4.77 -12.78 -5.13
CA GLY A 14 3.40 -12.76 -4.62
C GLY A 14 2.37 -13.26 -5.62
N SER A 15 1.13 -13.36 -5.16
CA SER A 15 -0.03 -13.57 -6.02
C SER A 15 -0.67 -12.24 -6.42
N THR A 16 -1.61 -12.25 -7.36
CA THR A 16 -2.42 -11.06 -7.71
C THR A 16 -3.26 -10.54 -6.54
N SER A 17 -3.57 -11.39 -5.56
CA SER A 17 -4.32 -11.05 -4.34
C SER A 17 -3.41 -10.73 -3.15
N ASP A 18 -2.15 -11.16 -3.18
CA ASP A 18 -1.18 -11.03 -2.10
C ASP A 18 0.22 -10.74 -2.69
N PRO A 19 0.46 -9.48 -3.09
CA PRO A 19 1.72 -9.08 -3.71
C PRO A 19 2.84 -9.01 -2.67
N ALA A 20 3.65 -10.07 -2.61
CA ALA A 20 4.89 -10.11 -1.87
C ALA A 20 5.98 -9.26 -2.56
N PRO A 21 6.87 -8.58 -1.80
CA PRO A 21 8.05 -7.93 -2.35
C PRO A 21 8.87 -8.92 -3.16
N ILE A 22 9.27 -8.55 -4.38
CA ILE A 22 10.09 -9.46 -5.18
C ILE A 22 11.51 -9.44 -4.62
N ALA A 23 11.88 -10.52 -3.95
CA ALA A 23 13.24 -10.74 -3.48
C ALA A 23 14.05 -11.46 -4.57
N PHE A 24 15.19 -10.88 -4.95
CA PHE A 24 16.17 -11.52 -5.82
C PHE A 24 17.50 -11.61 -5.06
N THR A 25 18.04 -12.82 -4.94
CA THR A 25 19.41 -12.99 -4.47
C THR A 25 20.34 -12.89 -5.67
N ILE A 26 21.18 -11.85 -5.69
CA ILE A 26 22.24 -11.74 -6.70
C ILE A 26 23.30 -12.77 -6.36
N VAL A 27 23.40 -13.82 -7.19
CA VAL A 27 24.48 -14.79 -7.09
C VAL A 27 25.69 -14.33 -7.89
N PRO A 28 26.93 -14.51 -7.38
CA PRO A 28 28.14 -14.27 -8.15
C PRO A 28 28.08 -14.99 -9.50
N ILE A 29 28.58 -14.32 -10.55
CA ILE A 29 28.67 -14.95 -11.87
C ILE A 29 29.52 -16.24 -11.81
N THR A 30 30.46 -16.33 -10.87
CA THR A 30 31.27 -17.53 -10.61
C THR A 30 30.43 -18.72 -10.12
N ASP A 31 29.37 -18.47 -9.36
CA ASP A 31 28.51 -19.52 -8.83
C ASP A 31 27.58 -20.04 -9.93
N VAL A 32 27.14 -19.15 -10.83
CA VAL A 32 26.37 -19.49 -12.02
C VAL A 32 27.23 -20.25 -13.02
N ILE A 33 28.44 -19.77 -13.30
CA ILE A 33 29.40 -20.38 -14.25
C ILE A 33 29.98 -21.68 -13.69
N SER A 34 29.89 -21.92 -12.37
CA SER A 34 30.36 -23.17 -11.78
C SER A 34 29.78 -24.36 -12.52
N SER A 35 30.64 -25.32 -12.87
CA SER A 35 30.21 -26.56 -13.53
C SER A 35 29.11 -27.22 -12.72
N ASP A 36 29.16 -27.16 -11.40
CA ASP A 36 28.17 -27.79 -10.52
C ASP A 36 26.76 -27.22 -10.67
N TYR A 37 26.60 -25.92 -10.92
CA TYR A 37 25.27 -25.31 -11.12
C TYR A 37 24.63 -25.79 -12.43
N PHE A 38 25.35 -25.64 -13.54
CA PHE A 38 24.88 -26.09 -14.85
C PHE A 38 24.71 -27.61 -14.93
N LEU A 39 25.62 -28.38 -14.32
CA LEU A 39 25.55 -29.85 -14.31
C LEU A 39 24.39 -30.34 -13.44
N LYS A 40 24.11 -29.74 -12.27
CA LYS A 40 22.92 -30.08 -11.47
C LYS A 40 21.60 -29.76 -12.19
N ALA A 41 21.55 -28.63 -12.90
CA ALA A 41 20.39 -28.28 -13.72
C ALA A 41 20.22 -29.27 -14.88
N LEU A 42 21.31 -29.66 -15.54
CA LEU A 42 21.32 -30.61 -16.65
C LEU A 42 20.94 -32.03 -16.18
N ASP A 43 21.43 -32.49 -15.02
CA ASP A 43 21.07 -33.77 -14.41
C ASP A 43 19.56 -33.84 -14.15
N LYS A 44 18.93 -32.75 -13.69
CA LYS A 44 17.46 -32.65 -13.57
C LYS A 44 16.75 -32.76 -14.92
N LEU A 45 17.23 -32.07 -15.95
CA LEU A 45 16.63 -32.10 -17.29
C LEU A 45 16.73 -33.48 -17.95
N LEU A 46 17.80 -34.23 -17.69
CA LEU A 46 17.96 -35.61 -18.14
C LEU A 46 17.05 -36.58 -17.39
N ALA A 47 16.92 -36.40 -16.06
CA ALA A 47 15.99 -37.19 -15.25
C ALA A 47 14.53 -36.98 -15.70
N GLN A 48 14.20 -35.79 -16.20
CA GLN A 48 12.90 -35.46 -16.79
C GLN A 48 12.74 -35.88 -18.26
N GLN A 49 13.74 -36.55 -18.85
CA GLN A 49 13.79 -36.93 -20.27
C GLN A 49 13.62 -35.77 -21.27
N ILE A 50 13.92 -34.54 -20.84
CA ILE A 50 13.87 -33.35 -21.70
C ILE A 50 15.09 -33.33 -22.64
N CYS A 51 16.23 -33.89 -22.21
CA CYS A 51 17.44 -34.02 -23.03
C CYS A 51 17.81 -35.50 -23.28
N ARG A 52 18.48 -35.82 -24.40
CA ARG A 52 18.93 -37.19 -24.77
C ARG A 52 20.43 -37.43 -24.55
N GLY A 53 20.79 -38.65 -24.15
CA GLY A 53 22.11 -39.03 -23.61
C GLY A 53 23.35 -38.93 -24.52
N GLU A 54 23.24 -38.83 -25.84
CA GLU A 54 24.42 -38.63 -26.71
C GLU A 54 24.90 -37.16 -26.75
N ILE A 55 23.99 -36.22 -26.47
CA ILE A 55 24.32 -34.79 -26.27
C ILE A 55 25.00 -34.60 -24.90
N PHE A 56 24.81 -35.54 -23.97
CA PHE A 56 25.25 -35.46 -22.58
C PHE A 56 26.76 -35.53 -22.39
N THR A 57 27.44 -36.51 -22.98
CA THR A 57 28.89 -36.71 -22.74
C THR A 57 29.72 -35.59 -23.40
N ARG A 58 29.41 -35.27 -24.66
CA ARG A 58 30.04 -34.13 -25.35
C ARG A 58 29.64 -32.79 -24.74
N GLY A 59 28.39 -32.63 -24.33
CA GLY A 59 27.89 -31.41 -23.70
C GLY A 59 28.55 -31.14 -22.35
N LYS A 60 28.78 -32.18 -21.54
CA LYS A 60 29.43 -32.07 -20.23
C LYS A 60 30.87 -31.59 -20.33
N ASP A 61 31.66 -32.14 -21.26
CA ASP A 61 33.05 -31.70 -21.49
C ASP A 61 33.11 -30.28 -22.07
N VAL A 62 32.21 -29.95 -22.99
CA VAL A 62 32.12 -28.61 -23.58
C VAL A 62 31.70 -27.58 -22.52
N ILE A 63 30.68 -27.87 -21.70
CA ILE A 63 30.21 -26.98 -20.64
C ILE A 63 31.30 -26.79 -19.59
N THR A 64 32.00 -27.86 -19.19
CA THR A 64 33.08 -27.79 -18.21
C THR A 64 34.25 -26.93 -18.73
N ARG A 65 34.60 -27.08 -20.01
CA ARG A 65 35.64 -26.25 -20.65
C ARG A 65 35.21 -24.80 -20.77
N VAL A 66 34.01 -24.53 -21.31
CA VAL A 66 33.49 -23.15 -21.45
C VAL A 66 33.35 -22.47 -20.09
N ALA A 67 32.93 -23.21 -19.06
CA ALA A 67 32.89 -22.71 -17.68
C ALA A 67 34.29 -22.34 -17.16
N SER A 68 35.28 -23.19 -17.42
CA SER A 68 36.68 -22.94 -17.02
C SER A 68 37.26 -21.72 -17.74
N ASP A 69 37.06 -21.64 -19.07
CA ASP A 69 37.52 -20.51 -19.90
C ASP A 69 36.86 -19.19 -19.45
N MET A 70 35.55 -19.22 -19.13
CA MET A 70 34.84 -18.05 -18.62
C MET A 70 35.32 -17.62 -17.23
N LEU A 71 35.65 -18.57 -16.34
CA LEU A 71 36.21 -18.27 -15.01
C LEU A 71 37.60 -17.65 -15.12
N GLU A 72 38.45 -18.17 -16.00
CA GLU A 72 39.78 -17.63 -16.29
C GLU A 72 39.68 -16.20 -16.85
N THR A 73 38.88 -16.01 -17.89
CA THR A 73 38.64 -14.68 -18.49
C THR A 73 38.07 -13.68 -17.47
N TYR A 74 37.15 -14.13 -16.61
CA TYR A 74 36.59 -13.29 -15.54
C TYR A 74 37.64 -12.91 -14.49
N SER A 75 38.55 -13.83 -14.15
CA SER A 75 39.65 -13.56 -13.21
C SER A 75 40.63 -12.53 -13.77
N GLU A 76 40.95 -12.59 -15.05
CA GLU A 76 41.79 -11.61 -15.75
C GLU A 76 41.12 -10.23 -15.80
N TYR A 77 39.82 -10.18 -16.10
CA TYR A 77 39.04 -8.96 -16.06
C TYR A 77 38.99 -8.34 -14.64
N LYS A 78 38.88 -9.17 -13.60
CA LYS A 78 38.89 -8.72 -12.19
C LYS A 78 40.25 -8.12 -11.80
N LEU A 79 41.36 -8.67 -12.32
CA LEU A 79 42.71 -8.14 -12.09
C LEU A 79 42.95 -6.80 -12.81
N GLN A 80 42.36 -6.58 -13.99
CA GLN A 80 42.41 -5.27 -14.67
C GLN A 80 41.57 -4.21 -13.96
N THR A 81 40.43 -4.60 -13.40
CA THR A 81 39.51 -3.67 -12.71
C THR A 81 39.94 -3.32 -11.28
N THR A 82 40.86 -4.07 -10.64
CA THR A 82 41.48 -3.66 -9.37
C THR A 82 42.29 -2.36 -9.43
N GLN A 83 42.60 -1.87 -10.63
CA GLN A 83 43.20 -0.55 -10.82
C GLN A 83 42.18 0.61 -10.76
N TYR A 84 40.88 0.29 -10.77
CA TYR A 84 39.74 1.22 -10.71
C TYR A 84 38.82 0.86 -9.55
N SER A 85 39.35 0.82 -8.33
CA SER A 85 38.57 0.55 -7.12
C SER A 85 37.74 1.77 -6.70
N ASN A 86 36.68 2.06 -7.44
CA ASN A 86 35.51 2.70 -6.83
C ASN A 86 34.50 1.59 -6.54
N ALA A 87 34.16 1.49 -5.27
CA ALA A 87 33.39 0.41 -4.66
C ALA A 87 32.22 -0.02 -5.54
N ARG A 88 32.17 -1.32 -5.83
CA ARG A 88 31.01 -1.98 -6.42
C ARG A 88 29.94 -2.00 -5.32
N THR A 89 29.15 -0.94 -5.24
CA THR A 89 27.97 -0.88 -4.37
C THR A 89 26.94 -1.84 -4.93
N ASP A 90 26.55 -2.85 -4.15
CA ASP A 90 25.34 -3.62 -4.41
C ASP A 90 24.20 -2.63 -4.64
N PHE A 91 23.69 -2.58 -5.86
CA PHE A 91 22.52 -1.75 -6.15
C PHE A 91 21.31 -2.55 -5.67
N THR A 92 20.60 -2.01 -4.70
CA THR A 92 19.29 -2.57 -4.35
C THR A 92 18.34 -2.21 -5.48
N LEU A 93 17.85 -3.22 -6.21
CA LEU A 93 16.77 -3.03 -7.18
C LEU A 93 15.49 -2.72 -6.39
N GLN A 94 15.21 -1.43 -6.21
CA GLN A 94 13.94 -0.96 -5.65
C GLN A 94 12.96 -0.86 -6.83
N VAL A 95 12.09 -1.84 -7.00
CA VAL A 95 10.93 -1.69 -7.88
C VAL A 95 9.96 -0.75 -7.14
N PRO A 96 9.71 0.48 -7.63
CA PRO A 96 8.81 1.38 -6.95
C PRO A 96 7.42 0.75 -6.90
N VAL A 97 6.92 0.52 -5.69
CA VAL A 97 5.52 0.12 -5.49
C VAL A 97 4.68 1.33 -5.92
N THR A 98 3.84 1.16 -6.94
CA THR A 98 2.88 2.19 -7.33
C THR A 98 1.59 2.03 -6.53
N TRP A 99 0.85 3.14 -6.40
CA TRP A 99 -0.48 3.08 -5.78
C TRP A 99 -1.42 2.17 -6.58
N PRO A 100 -2.23 1.31 -5.93
CA PRO A 100 -3.05 0.33 -6.63
C PRO A 100 -4.03 0.91 -7.67
N THR A 101 -4.47 0.05 -8.57
CA THR A 101 -5.44 0.37 -9.62
C THR A 101 -6.76 0.90 -9.10
N GLY A 102 -7.44 1.68 -9.94
CA GLY A 102 -8.74 2.28 -9.67
C GLY A 102 -8.66 3.74 -9.24
N THR A 103 -9.83 4.35 -9.11
CA THR A 103 -10.02 5.71 -8.60
C THR A 103 -10.56 5.63 -7.18
N TYR A 104 -9.97 6.42 -6.27
CA TYR A 104 -10.31 6.40 -4.85
C TYR A 104 -9.69 7.61 -4.15
N GLY A 105 -10.05 7.82 -2.89
CA GLY A 105 -9.42 8.81 -2.04
C GLY A 105 -8.92 8.25 -0.72
N MET A 106 -8.11 9.05 -0.05
CA MET A 106 -7.67 8.85 1.32
C MET A 106 -7.76 10.18 2.08
N MET A 107 -7.83 10.10 3.41
CA MET A 107 -7.65 11.29 4.23
C MET A 107 -6.26 11.86 4.00
N LYS A 108 -6.16 13.18 3.86
CA LYS A 108 -4.88 13.85 3.65
C LYS A 108 -4.13 13.93 4.96
N THR A 109 -2.85 13.56 4.92
CA THR A 109 -1.98 13.70 6.08
C THR A 109 -1.54 15.14 6.27
N SER A 110 -1.09 15.48 7.47
CA SER A 110 -0.44 16.77 7.77
C SER A 110 0.76 17.06 6.85
N SER A 111 1.43 16.00 6.37
CA SER A 111 2.55 16.06 5.41
C SER A 111 2.11 16.20 3.94
N GLY A 112 0.80 16.22 3.68
CA GLY A 112 0.20 16.33 2.35
C GLY A 112 -0.29 15.00 1.78
N CYS A 113 -0.46 14.97 0.46
CA CYS A 113 -0.87 13.77 -0.25
C CYS A 113 0.27 12.78 -0.45
N PRO A 114 -0.06 11.48 -0.57
CA PRO A 114 0.92 10.47 -0.93
C PRO A 114 1.64 10.80 -2.24
N THR A 115 2.80 10.20 -2.43
CA THR A 115 3.56 10.18 -3.70
C THR A 115 3.71 8.74 -4.17
N GLY A 116 4.40 8.49 -5.28
CA GLY A 116 4.64 7.13 -5.77
C GLY A 116 3.75 6.77 -6.97
N GLY A 117 3.96 7.45 -8.09
CA GLY A 117 3.31 7.10 -9.36
C GLY A 117 1.79 7.30 -9.37
N ALA A 118 1.29 8.41 -8.81
CA ALA A 118 -0.09 8.85 -9.01
C ALA A 118 -0.19 10.37 -8.90
N ALA A 119 -1.02 10.98 -9.74
CA ALA A 119 -1.38 12.40 -9.61
C ALA A 119 -2.55 12.54 -8.64
N TRP A 120 -2.25 13.01 -7.42
CA TRP A 120 -3.23 13.25 -6.37
C TRP A 120 -3.82 14.65 -6.47
N GLN A 121 -5.14 14.75 -6.37
CA GLN A 121 -5.86 16.02 -6.26
C GLN A 121 -6.30 16.22 -4.80
N SER A 122 -6.27 17.47 -4.33
CA SER A 122 -6.74 17.78 -2.98
C SER A 122 -8.18 18.27 -2.99
N GLY A 123 -8.91 17.92 -1.94
CA GLY A 123 -10.19 18.52 -1.58
C GLY A 123 -10.31 18.66 -0.08
N TRP A 124 -11.39 19.28 0.37
CA TRP A 124 -11.67 19.49 1.78
C TRP A 124 -13.17 19.60 2.04
N ARG A 125 -13.59 19.17 3.24
CA ARG A 125 -14.92 19.38 3.80
C ARG A 125 -14.77 20.07 5.15
N TYR A 126 -15.49 21.16 5.32
CA TYR A 126 -15.71 21.86 6.58
C TYR A 126 -17.13 21.55 7.04
N GLN A 127 -17.24 21.00 8.26
CA GLN A 127 -18.46 20.69 8.98
C GLN A 127 -18.57 21.61 10.20
N ASP A 128 -19.59 22.47 10.19
CA ASP A 128 -20.14 23.20 11.33
C ASP A 128 -21.11 22.24 12.01
N THR A 129 -20.70 21.62 13.11
CA THR A 129 -21.35 20.39 13.61
C THR A 129 -22.47 20.66 14.61
N GLU A 130 -22.18 21.38 15.70
CA GLU A 130 -23.15 21.78 16.73
C GLU A 130 -22.57 23.00 17.47
N ASP A 131 -23.33 24.09 17.55
CA ASP A 131 -22.92 25.31 18.28
C ASP A 131 -23.48 25.38 19.71
N GLN A 132 -24.53 24.61 20.03
CA GLN A 132 -25.20 24.50 21.33
C GLN A 132 -24.79 23.24 22.10
N SER A 133 -23.74 23.38 22.91
CA SER A 133 -23.09 22.30 23.69
C SER A 133 -22.16 21.37 22.88
N PRO A 134 -21.27 21.93 22.03
CA PRO A 134 -20.36 21.16 21.19
C PRO A 134 -19.48 20.18 21.96
N SER A 135 -19.43 18.94 21.48
CA SER A 135 -18.66 17.85 22.05
C SER A 135 -17.87 17.04 21.00
N ASN A 136 -17.40 17.68 19.91
CA ASN A 136 -16.46 17.02 19.00
C ASN A 136 -15.25 16.51 19.79
N GLN A 137 -14.82 15.29 19.50
CA GLN A 137 -13.67 14.68 20.16
C GLN A 137 -12.71 14.13 19.13
N TYR A 138 -11.42 14.22 19.42
CA TYR A 138 -10.40 13.72 18.52
C TYR A 138 -9.14 13.34 19.27
N THR A 139 -8.28 12.59 18.60
CA THR A 139 -6.97 12.22 19.13
C THR A 139 -6.15 13.46 19.51
N ALA A 140 -5.53 13.46 20.69
CA ALA A 140 -4.66 14.55 21.11
C ALA A 140 -3.50 14.75 20.12
N GLY A 141 -3.33 15.98 19.63
CA GLY A 141 -2.32 16.35 18.63
C GLY A 141 -2.63 15.86 17.21
N ILE A 142 -3.89 15.62 16.87
CA ILE A 142 -4.34 15.10 15.56
C ILE A 142 -3.83 15.93 14.37
N GLU A 143 -3.63 17.24 14.56
CA GLU A 143 -3.08 18.17 13.57
C GLU A 143 -1.65 17.82 13.13
N GLY A 144 -0.92 17.04 13.94
CA GLY A 144 0.38 16.48 13.57
C GLY A 144 0.28 15.33 12.56
N TYR A 145 -0.91 14.76 12.36
CA TYR A 145 -1.12 13.54 11.56
C TYR A 145 -2.07 13.74 10.38
N LEU A 146 -3.17 14.45 10.59
CA LEU A 146 -4.17 14.75 9.55
C LEU A 146 -4.14 16.23 9.17
N ALA A 147 -4.31 16.50 7.88
CA ALA A 147 -4.53 17.86 7.40
C ALA A 147 -5.99 18.27 7.67
N GLY A 148 -6.16 19.45 8.23
CA GLY A 148 -7.47 19.93 8.66
C GLY A 148 -7.39 20.97 9.76
N SER A 149 -8.55 21.27 10.33
CA SER A 149 -8.69 22.04 11.57
C SER A 149 -9.70 21.32 12.44
N PHE A 150 -9.34 21.10 13.70
CA PHE A 150 -10.13 20.29 14.62
C PHE A 150 -10.44 21.15 15.85
N ALA A 151 -11.72 21.46 16.04
CA ALA A 151 -12.23 22.26 17.14
C ALA A 151 -13.50 21.62 17.70
N ASN A 152 -13.88 22.02 18.92
CA ASN A 152 -15.01 21.42 19.62
C ASN A 152 -16.34 21.54 18.86
N ASN A 153 -16.57 22.62 18.10
CA ASN A 153 -17.82 22.86 17.37
C ASN A 153 -17.67 22.76 15.85
N ASN A 154 -16.46 22.56 15.36
CA ASN A 154 -16.15 22.72 13.94
C ASN A 154 -15.00 21.81 13.52
N LEU A 155 -15.21 21.06 12.45
CA LEU A 155 -14.24 20.12 11.91
C LEU A 155 -13.99 20.39 10.44
N ARG A 156 -12.72 20.47 10.05
CA ARG A 156 -12.31 20.46 8.65
C ARG A 156 -11.46 19.23 8.40
N THR A 157 -11.89 18.39 7.49
CA THR A 157 -11.11 17.28 6.97
C THR A 157 -10.64 17.58 5.56
N GLU A 158 -9.43 17.14 5.23
CA GLU A 158 -8.89 17.23 3.87
C GLU A 158 -8.67 15.85 3.26
N PHE A 159 -8.75 15.79 1.93
CA PHE A 159 -8.71 14.57 1.16
C PHE A 159 -7.62 14.61 0.09
N CYS A 160 -7.12 13.43 -0.25
CA CYS A 160 -6.28 13.18 -1.40
C CYS A 160 -7.00 12.20 -2.32
N MET A 161 -7.32 12.65 -3.52
CA MET A 161 -8.12 11.92 -4.50
C MET A 161 -7.27 11.50 -5.69
N LYS A 162 -7.20 10.19 -5.94
CA LYS A 162 -6.64 9.61 -7.16
C LYS A 162 -7.78 9.48 -8.18
N THR A 163 -7.75 10.35 -9.18
CA THR A 163 -8.80 10.43 -10.22
C THR A 163 -8.43 9.68 -11.51
N GLN A 164 -7.22 9.12 -11.58
CA GLN A 164 -6.77 8.29 -12.70
C GLN A 164 -6.72 6.82 -12.27
N ALA A 165 -7.46 5.97 -12.98
CA ALA A 165 -7.56 4.55 -12.64
C ALA A 165 -6.23 3.79 -12.79
N HIS A 166 -5.47 4.13 -13.84
CA HIS A 166 -4.15 3.57 -14.14
C HIS A 166 -3.16 4.71 -14.32
N PHE A 167 -1.99 4.55 -13.73
CA PHE A 167 -0.83 5.44 -13.90
C PHE A 167 0.30 4.74 -14.65
N THR A 168 0.50 3.43 -14.42
CA THR A 168 1.45 2.60 -15.17
C THR A 168 0.84 1.28 -15.61
N ASP A 169 1.47 0.62 -16.58
CA ASP A 169 1.12 -0.75 -16.99
C ASP A 169 1.44 -1.81 -15.91
N PHE A 170 2.11 -1.42 -14.82
CA PHE A 170 2.50 -2.29 -13.70
C PHE A 170 1.63 -2.12 -12.46
N ASP A 171 0.57 -1.29 -12.54
CA ASP A 171 -0.31 -1.05 -11.40
C ASP A 171 -1.00 -2.37 -10.99
N VAL A 172 -0.88 -2.69 -9.71
CA VAL A 172 -1.47 -3.91 -9.14
C VAL A 172 -2.82 -3.62 -8.51
N ASN A 173 -3.63 -4.66 -8.36
CA ASN A 173 -4.86 -4.56 -7.57
C ASN A 173 -4.53 -4.32 -6.10
N TRP A 174 -5.48 -3.74 -5.37
CA TRP A 174 -5.37 -3.62 -3.94
C TRP A 174 -5.22 -5.02 -3.28
N PRO A 175 -4.29 -5.18 -2.32
CA PRO A 175 -4.11 -6.42 -1.58
C PRO A 175 -5.34 -6.74 -0.71
N SER A 176 -5.62 -8.02 -0.45
CA SER A 176 -6.68 -8.41 0.48
C SER A 176 -6.40 -7.95 1.91
N GLY A 177 -7.46 -7.66 2.67
CA GLY A 177 -7.31 -7.14 4.03
C GLY A 177 -8.60 -6.61 4.63
N THR A 178 -8.46 -5.84 5.70
CA THR A 178 -9.58 -5.25 6.46
C THR A 178 -9.40 -3.75 6.62
N TYR A 179 -9.89 -2.97 5.67
CA TYR A 179 -9.75 -1.50 5.66
C TYR A 179 -10.69 -0.85 4.64
N CYS A 180 -10.84 0.47 4.76
CA CYS A 180 -11.65 1.31 3.90
C CYS A 180 -10.84 2.44 3.28
N ILE A 181 -11.30 2.88 2.11
CA ILE A 181 -10.85 4.06 1.38
C ILE A 181 -12.05 4.91 0.98
N LEU A 182 -11.83 6.18 0.68
CA LEU A 182 -12.87 7.09 0.22
C LEU A 182 -13.25 6.71 -1.22
N LYS A 183 -14.55 6.65 -1.51
CA LYS A 183 -15.01 6.29 -2.86
C LYS A 183 -14.80 7.45 -3.83
N GLN A 184 -14.32 7.14 -5.03
CA GLN A 184 -14.29 8.06 -6.17
C GLN A 184 -14.62 7.26 -7.42
N GLY A 185 -15.79 7.48 -8.03
CA GLY A 185 -16.25 6.63 -9.13
C GLY A 185 -16.51 5.19 -8.66
N SER A 186 -16.15 4.19 -9.46
CA SER A 186 -16.36 2.78 -9.09
C SER A 186 -15.38 2.31 -8.02
N CYS A 187 -15.86 1.53 -7.05
CA CYS A 187 -14.96 0.91 -6.07
C CYS A 187 -13.95 -0.02 -6.76
N PRO A 188 -12.67 0.00 -6.35
CA PRO A 188 -11.67 -0.92 -6.90
C PRO A 188 -12.03 -2.40 -6.69
N PRO A 189 -11.48 -3.33 -7.50
CA PRO A 189 -11.75 -4.76 -7.35
C PRO A 189 -11.49 -5.26 -5.91
N GLY A 190 -12.43 -6.04 -5.38
CA GLY A 190 -12.39 -6.57 -4.01
C GLY A 190 -13.07 -5.69 -2.96
N PHE A 191 -13.31 -4.41 -3.26
CA PHE A 191 -14.05 -3.52 -2.35
C PHE A 191 -15.56 -3.56 -2.59
N GLN A 192 -16.29 -3.38 -1.51
CA GLN A 192 -17.74 -3.20 -1.48
C GLN A 192 -18.08 -1.77 -1.09
N ILE A 193 -19.20 -1.27 -1.60
CA ILE A 193 -19.67 0.09 -1.38
C ILE A 193 -20.45 0.20 -0.06
N GLY A 194 -20.27 1.33 0.62
CA GLY A 194 -21.12 1.79 1.70
C GLY A 194 -21.07 3.31 1.81
N TYR A 195 -21.88 3.88 2.71
CA TYR A 195 -21.82 5.29 3.05
C TYR A 195 -22.08 5.52 4.53
N LEU A 196 -21.65 6.69 4.99
CA LEU A 196 -22.09 7.32 6.23
C LEU A 196 -22.65 8.71 5.88
N TYR A 197 -23.66 9.12 6.62
CA TYR A 197 -24.38 10.37 6.44
C TYR A 197 -24.50 11.04 7.80
N TRP A 198 -23.93 12.23 7.91
CA TRP A 198 -24.00 13.13 9.04
C TRP A 198 -25.12 14.14 8.78
N ASP A 199 -26.09 14.19 9.68
CA ASP A 199 -27.06 15.28 9.79
C ASP A 199 -26.38 16.41 10.58
N ASP A 200 -25.70 17.30 9.84
CA ASP A 200 -24.95 18.42 10.42
C ASP A 200 -25.95 19.52 10.89
N ASP A 201 -25.52 20.47 11.74
CA ASP A 201 -26.37 21.54 12.32
C ASP A 201 -27.33 22.20 11.29
N ASP A 202 -28.62 22.28 11.61
CA ASP A 202 -29.64 22.92 10.76
C ASP A 202 -29.73 24.45 10.95
N ASP A 203 -29.18 25.01 12.03
CA ASP A 203 -29.28 26.43 12.41
C ASP A 203 -28.00 27.22 12.08
N SER A 204 -28.07 28.15 11.12
CA SER A 204 -26.93 29.01 10.72
C SER A 204 -25.68 28.25 10.23
N ASN A 205 -25.87 27.03 9.72
CA ASN A 205 -24.88 26.14 9.14
C ASN A 205 -23.91 26.85 8.17
N LYS A 206 -22.61 26.79 8.47
CA LYS A 206 -21.53 27.33 7.61
C LYS A 206 -20.71 26.24 6.93
N ASN A 207 -21.33 25.10 6.64
CA ASN A 207 -20.71 24.02 5.90
C ASN A 207 -20.08 24.48 4.60
N GLY A 208 -18.92 23.92 4.31
CA GLY A 208 -18.12 24.29 3.16
C GLY A 208 -17.44 23.08 2.55
N ALA A 209 -17.24 23.10 1.24
CA ALA A 209 -16.41 22.10 0.59
C ALA A 209 -15.71 22.70 -0.64
N GLY A 210 -14.60 22.10 -1.05
CA GLY A 210 -13.88 22.54 -2.24
C GLY A 210 -12.83 21.56 -2.72
N GLY A 211 -12.35 21.77 -3.94
CA GLY A 211 -11.40 20.88 -4.61
C GLY A 211 -12.05 19.60 -5.12
N THR A 212 -11.29 18.51 -5.17
CA THR A 212 -11.78 17.19 -5.58
C THR A 212 -12.20 16.39 -4.36
N LEU A 213 -13.46 15.99 -4.31
CA LEU A 213 -14.07 15.35 -3.14
C LEU A 213 -14.37 13.88 -3.40
N PRO A 214 -14.41 13.04 -2.35
CA PRO A 214 -15.04 11.73 -2.43
C PRO A 214 -16.47 11.82 -2.97
N ASP A 215 -16.95 10.74 -3.56
CA ASP A 215 -18.35 10.64 -3.94
C ASP A 215 -19.22 10.81 -2.67
N GLY A 216 -20.23 11.68 -2.73
CA GLY A 216 -20.94 12.12 -1.54
C GLY A 216 -21.93 13.26 -1.77
N SER A 217 -22.54 13.73 -0.69
CA SER A 217 -23.32 14.96 -0.60
C SER A 217 -22.59 15.94 0.31
N TYR A 218 -22.48 17.20 -0.09
CA TYR A 218 -21.72 18.24 0.62
C TYR A 218 -22.54 19.53 0.68
N THR A 219 -23.78 19.41 1.12
CA THR A 219 -24.75 20.49 1.24
C THR A 219 -24.79 20.95 2.70
N GLU A 220 -26.00 21.28 3.20
CA GLU A 220 -26.30 21.45 4.62
C GLU A 220 -25.85 20.21 5.41
N ASN A 221 -26.18 19.02 4.92
CA ASN A 221 -25.66 17.76 5.47
C ASN A 221 -24.47 17.16 4.72
N THR A 222 -23.76 16.24 5.37
CA THR A 222 -22.59 15.55 4.82
C THR A 222 -22.89 14.08 4.57
N GLY A 223 -22.77 13.62 3.33
CA GLY A 223 -22.76 12.20 3.00
C GLY A 223 -21.44 11.82 2.37
N ILE A 224 -20.75 10.80 2.87
CA ILE A 224 -19.49 10.32 2.28
C ILE A 224 -19.61 8.83 1.97
N TYR A 225 -19.31 8.48 0.73
CA TYR A 225 -19.24 7.09 0.31
C TYR A 225 -17.84 6.52 0.51
N TYR A 226 -17.82 5.25 0.89
CA TYR A 226 -16.62 4.48 1.14
C TYR A 226 -16.60 3.24 0.26
N CYS A 227 -15.38 2.80 -0.05
CA CYS A 227 -15.10 1.49 -0.56
C CYS A 227 -14.37 0.75 0.55
N CYS A 228 -14.97 -0.32 1.06
CA CYS A 228 -14.42 -1.12 2.16
C CYS A 228 -14.23 -2.58 1.75
N ARG A 229 -13.19 -3.23 2.28
CA ARG A 229 -12.96 -4.66 2.11
C ARG A 229 -12.65 -5.30 3.46
N ASN A 230 -13.00 -6.58 3.59
CA ASN A 230 -12.80 -7.40 4.78
C ASN A 230 -12.58 -8.87 4.38
N ASP A 231 -11.72 -9.06 3.39
CA ASP A 231 -11.44 -10.36 2.74
C ASP A 231 -10.03 -10.88 3.07
N GLY A 232 -9.38 -10.32 4.09
CA GLY A 232 -8.08 -10.73 4.60
C GLY A 232 -7.95 -10.48 6.11
N SER A 233 -6.85 -10.94 6.70
CA SER A 233 -6.56 -10.68 8.11
C SER A 233 -5.90 -9.31 8.27
N PRO A 234 -6.32 -8.48 9.24
CA PRO A 234 -5.64 -7.21 9.50
C PRO A 234 -4.21 -7.39 10.04
N TYR A 235 -3.83 -8.59 10.48
CA TYR A 235 -2.47 -8.88 10.95
C TYR A 235 -1.52 -9.32 9.84
N SER A 236 -2.05 -9.72 8.68
CA SER A 236 -1.24 -10.04 7.51
C SER A 236 -0.82 -8.75 6.84
N SER A 237 0.48 -8.44 6.84
CA SER A 237 0.98 -7.16 6.32
C SER A 237 0.72 -7.03 4.82
N ILE A 238 0.08 -5.94 4.42
CA ILE A 238 -0.12 -5.60 3.00
C ILE A 238 1.02 -4.73 2.47
N THR A 239 1.30 -4.83 1.18
CA THR A 239 2.30 -4.00 0.51
C THR A 239 1.62 -2.79 -0.15
N LEU A 240 1.99 -1.58 0.27
CA LEU A 240 1.57 -0.30 -0.32
C LEU A 240 2.80 0.62 -0.43
N PRO A 241 2.75 1.70 -1.24
CA PRO A 241 3.84 2.66 -1.30
C PRO A 241 4.13 3.27 0.08
N THR A 242 5.42 3.32 0.46
CA THR A 242 5.88 3.75 1.79
C THR A 242 6.66 5.07 1.76
N ASP A 243 6.79 5.72 0.59
CA ASP A 243 7.58 6.95 0.42
C ASP A 243 7.09 8.11 1.29
N ARG A 244 5.80 8.12 1.62
CA ARG A 244 5.17 9.13 2.46
C ARG A 244 4.12 8.52 3.39
N PRO A 245 3.84 9.18 4.52
CA PRO A 245 2.72 8.83 5.35
C PRO A 245 1.40 8.84 4.59
N PHE A 246 0.50 7.92 4.94
CA PHE A 246 -0.85 7.84 4.38
C PHE A 246 -1.83 7.31 5.42
N VAL A 247 -3.13 7.42 5.11
CA VAL A 247 -4.20 7.05 6.04
C VAL A 247 -5.20 6.14 5.35
N LEU A 248 -5.47 5.00 5.98
CA LEU A 248 -6.64 4.18 5.66
C LEU A 248 -7.70 4.36 6.75
N VAL A 249 -8.97 4.30 6.36
CA VAL A 249 -10.08 4.34 7.34
C VAL A 249 -10.28 2.94 7.88
N ARG A 250 -10.43 2.81 9.20
CA ARG A 250 -10.49 1.51 9.87
C ARG A 250 -11.87 0.86 9.67
N TYR A 251 -11.89 -0.41 9.27
CA TYR A 251 -13.14 -1.15 9.04
C TYR A 251 -13.59 -2.00 10.24
N GLY A 252 -12.65 -2.60 11.00
CA GLY A 252 -12.94 -3.53 12.10
C GLY A 252 -12.35 -3.08 13.43
N ASP A 253 -11.93 -4.02 14.27
CA ASP A 253 -11.41 -3.76 15.62
C ASP A 253 -9.93 -3.34 15.69
N THR A 254 -9.20 -3.44 14.59
CA THR A 254 -7.78 -3.09 14.54
C THR A 254 -7.38 -2.56 13.17
N CYS A 255 -6.25 -1.87 13.11
CA CYS A 255 -5.66 -1.41 11.86
C CYS A 255 -5.01 -2.54 11.06
N GLN A 256 -5.13 -2.44 9.74
CA GLN A 256 -4.44 -3.31 8.79
C GLN A 256 -2.92 -3.12 8.90
N ALA A 257 -2.15 -4.18 9.09
CA ALA A 257 -0.69 -4.10 9.07
C ALA A 257 -0.21 -3.75 7.64
N VAL A 258 0.76 -2.84 7.53
CA VAL A 258 1.41 -2.46 6.26
C VAL A 258 2.90 -2.75 6.38
N HIS A 259 3.44 -3.48 5.40
CA HIS A 259 4.85 -3.84 5.40
C HIS A 259 5.75 -2.60 5.36
N GLY A 260 6.75 -2.54 6.24
CA GLY A 260 7.71 -1.42 6.27
C GLY A 260 7.16 -0.10 6.82
N MET A 261 6.00 -0.11 7.50
CA MET A 261 5.42 1.07 8.14
C MET A 261 5.04 0.79 9.60
N HIS A 262 5.15 1.79 10.45
CA HIS A 262 4.46 1.85 11.72
C HIS A 262 3.01 2.31 11.53
N VAL A 263 2.13 1.98 12.48
CA VAL A 263 0.75 2.46 12.49
C VAL A 263 0.43 3.17 13.80
N ARG A 264 -0.21 4.33 13.71
CA ARG A 264 -0.84 5.03 14.82
C ARG A 264 -2.33 5.10 14.56
N GLU A 265 -3.11 4.62 15.51
CA GLU A 265 -4.56 4.80 15.47
C GLU A 265 -4.91 6.23 15.86
N LEU A 266 -5.80 6.84 15.08
CA LEU A 266 -6.42 8.12 15.34
C LEU A 266 -7.94 7.92 15.39
N PHE A 267 -8.63 8.82 16.05
CA PHE A 267 -10.08 8.90 16.02
C PHE A 267 -10.54 10.35 15.84
N LEU A 268 -11.69 10.49 15.20
CA LEU A 268 -12.45 11.72 15.08
C LEU A 268 -13.92 11.38 15.35
N ARG A 269 -14.52 12.10 16.29
CA ARG A 269 -15.94 12.07 16.62
C ARG A 269 -16.54 13.40 16.23
N TRP A 270 -17.60 13.33 15.46
CA TRP A 270 -18.50 14.42 15.19
C TRP A 270 -19.60 14.40 16.25
N ASP A 271 -19.88 15.59 16.79
CA ASP A 271 -21.04 15.88 17.59
C ASP A 271 -22.07 16.53 16.68
N ASP A 272 -22.87 15.68 16.06
CA ASP A 272 -23.91 15.95 15.08
C ASP A 272 -25.21 16.38 15.79
N GLU A 273 -26.23 16.79 15.03
CA GLU A 273 -27.46 17.41 15.56
C GLU A 273 -28.11 16.57 16.69
N ASP A 274 -28.44 17.21 17.82
CA ASP A 274 -29.04 16.54 18.97
C ASP A 274 -30.57 16.37 18.85
N THR A 275 -31.23 17.09 17.92
CA THR A 275 -32.70 17.06 17.73
C THR A 275 -33.13 16.64 16.32
N ASN A 276 -34.00 15.62 16.24
CA ASN A 276 -34.45 15.02 14.96
C ASN A 276 -33.34 14.49 14.04
N ASN A 277 -32.18 14.14 14.60
CA ASN A 277 -31.03 13.59 13.90
C ASN A 277 -31.39 12.44 12.93
N GLN A 278 -30.92 12.57 11.68
CA GLN A 278 -31.08 11.59 10.60
C GLN A 278 -29.76 10.92 10.17
N ASP A 279 -28.77 10.91 11.06
CA ASP A 279 -27.53 10.17 10.92
C ASP A 279 -27.81 8.74 10.46
N SER A 280 -27.10 8.32 9.43
CA SER A 280 -27.37 7.02 8.83
C SER A 280 -26.17 6.43 8.13
N GLY A 281 -26.25 5.12 7.89
CA GLY A 281 -25.22 4.41 7.15
C GLY A 281 -25.79 3.18 6.47
N TRP A 282 -25.21 2.84 5.33
CA TRP A 282 -25.61 1.68 4.54
C TRP A 282 -24.40 0.96 3.96
N GLY A 283 -24.59 -0.33 3.65
CA GLY A 283 -23.58 -1.15 3.00
C GLY A 283 -22.37 -1.43 3.90
N ILE A 284 -21.26 -1.81 3.26
CA ILE A 284 -19.98 -2.09 3.92
C ILE A 284 -19.24 -0.77 4.08
N ARG A 285 -19.07 -0.33 5.32
CA ARG A 285 -18.60 1.02 5.66
C ARG A 285 -17.59 0.96 6.83
N PRO A 286 -16.84 2.05 7.09
CA PRO A 286 -15.93 2.12 8.23
C PRO A 286 -16.57 1.71 9.56
N PHE A 287 -15.74 1.27 10.49
CA PHE A 287 -16.21 1.06 11.86
C PHE A 287 -16.60 2.40 12.47
N ASP A 288 -17.84 2.47 12.94
CA ASP A 288 -18.43 3.65 13.54
C ASP A 288 -18.88 3.32 14.96
N ASP A 289 -18.21 3.90 15.94
CA ASP A 289 -18.52 3.76 17.37
C ASP A 289 -19.20 5.02 17.95
N GLY A 290 -19.76 5.86 17.08
CA GLY A 290 -20.34 7.15 17.45
C GLY A 290 -21.68 7.09 18.20
N GLY A 291 -22.45 6.01 17.99
CA GLY A 291 -23.81 5.87 18.53
C GLY A 291 -24.87 6.13 17.46
N GLY A 292 -26.11 6.36 17.90
CA GLY A 292 -27.25 6.57 16.98
C GLY A 292 -27.48 8.02 16.55
N ASN A 293 -26.82 8.97 17.21
CA ASN A 293 -26.98 10.41 16.98
C ASN A 293 -25.65 11.11 16.71
N ASN A 294 -24.61 10.34 16.40
CA ASN A 294 -23.25 10.86 16.27
C ASN A 294 -22.41 9.85 15.52
N HIS A 295 -21.43 10.31 14.78
CA HIS A 295 -20.43 9.45 14.15
C HIS A 295 -19.07 9.54 14.84
N ALA A 296 -18.42 8.39 15.05
CA ALA A 296 -17.04 8.33 15.52
C ALA A 296 -16.25 7.32 14.70
N LEU A 297 -15.31 7.84 13.91
CA LEU A 297 -14.51 7.06 12.98
C LEU A 297 -13.07 6.95 13.46
N ARG A 298 -12.49 5.79 13.16
CA ARG A 298 -11.09 5.50 13.44
C ARG A 298 -10.28 5.46 12.15
N PHE A 299 -9.06 5.97 12.23
CA PHE A 299 -8.13 6.09 11.12
C PHE A 299 -6.81 5.44 11.49
N CYS A 300 -6.20 4.80 10.50
CA CYS A 300 -4.90 4.17 10.63
C CYS A 300 -3.87 5.04 9.90
N TYR A 301 -3.09 5.81 10.66
CA TYR A 301 -2.02 6.65 10.13
C TYR A 301 -0.73 5.84 10.05
N TYR A 302 -0.26 5.61 8.82
CA TYR A 302 0.96 4.86 8.54
C TYR A 302 2.13 5.80 8.30
N TYR A 303 3.28 5.52 8.89
CA TYR A 303 4.51 6.29 8.72
C TYR A 303 5.72 5.37 8.68
N SER A 304 6.79 5.80 8.01
CA SER A 304 8.00 4.99 7.84
C SER A 304 8.71 4.74 9.18
N TYR A 305 9.46 3.65 9.23
CA TYR A 305 10.49 3.42 10.25
C TYR A 305 11.55 4.53 10.28
#